data_AF-A0A6A6KVE0-F1
#
_entry.id   AF-A0A6A6KVE0-F1
#
_cell.length_a   1.000
_cell.length_b   1.000
_cell.length_c   1.000
_cell.angle_alpha   90.00
_cell.angle_beta   90.00
_cell.angle_gamma   90.00
#
_symmetry.space_group_name_H-M   'P 1'
#
loop_
_entity.id
_entity.type
_entity.pdbx_description
1 polymer ?
#
loop_
_entity_poly.entity_id
_entity_poly.type
_entity_poly.pdbx_seq_one_letter_code
_entity_poly.pdbx_strand_id
1 'polypeptide(L)'
;MEQTFIMIKPDGVQRGLVGEIIGRFEKKGFSLKGLKLITVERALAEKHYADLSAKPFFNGLVEYIISGPVVAMVWEGKNVVTTGRKIIGATNPGDSAPGTIRGDYAIDIGRQVVLLVRC
;
A
#
# COMPACT_ATOMS: atom_id res chain seq x y z
N MET A 1 -13.14 -14.97 -8.86
CA MET A 1 -12.81 -14.18 -7.65
C MET A 1 -12.05 -12.93 -8.09
N GLU A 2 -12.16 -11.83 -7.36
CA GLU A 2 -11.44 -10.59 -7.67
C GLU A 2 -10.04 -10.65 -7.05
N GLN A 3 -9.07 -10.00 -7.69
CA GLN A 3 -7.72 -9.80 -7.17
C GLN A 3 -7.40 -8.31 -7.07
N THR A 4 -6.52 -7.97 -6.12
CA THR A 4 -6.02 -6.60 -5.96
C THR A 4 -4.55 -6.63 -5.59
N PHE A 5 -3.82 -5.65 -6.11
CA PHE A 5 -2.44 -5.38 -5.76
C PHE A 5 -2.39 -4.51 -4.51
N ILE A 6 -1.58 -4.92 -3.53
CA ILE A 6 -1.34 -4.15 -2.31
C ILE A 6 0.16 -4.07 -2.08
N MET A 7 0.66 -2.88 -1.75
CA MET A 7 2.08 -2.67 -1.50
C MET A 7 2.28 -1.98 -0.16
N ILE A 8 3.09 -2.58 0.70
CA ILE A 8 3.63 -1.92 1.89
C ILE A 8 4.82 -1.09 1.46
N LYS A 9 4.73 0.22 1.68
CA LYS A 9 5.72 1.22 1.27
C LYS A 9 6.96 1.18 2.19
N PRO A 10 8.07 1.87 1.84
CA PRO A 10 9.32 1.71 2.56
C PRO A 10 9.24 2.04 4.06
N ASP A 11 8.45 3.04 4.46
CA ASP A 11 8.21 3.39 5.86
C ASP A 11 7.49 2.26 6.62
N GLY A 12 6.53 1.58 6.00
CA GLY A 12 5.83 0.44 6.60
C GLY A 12 6.75 -0.75 6.81
N VAL A 13 7.67 -0.99 5.86
CA VAL A 13 8.70 -2.03 5.99
C VAL A 13 9.71 -1.68 7.09
N GLN A 14 10.26 -0.46 7.08
CA GLN A 14 11.22 0.02 8.07
C GLN A 14 10.67 0.00 9.49
N ARG A 15 9.37 0.24 9.66
CA ARG A 15 8.69 0.20 10.96
C ARG A 15 8.26 -1.21 11.41
N GLY A 16 8.57 -2.24 10.64
CA GLY A 16 8.23 -3.63 10.99
C GLY A 16 6.74 -3.96 10.88
N LEU A 17 5.96 -3.21 10.10
CA LEU A 17 4.50 -3.37 10.00
C LEU A 17 4.05 -4.47 9.01
N VAL A 18 4.99 -5.20 8.41
CA VAL A 18 4.71 -6.20 7.37
C VAL A 18 3.76 -7.28 7.87
N GLY A 19 4.09 -7.92 9.00
CA GLY A 19 3.26 -8.98 9.58
C GLY A 19 1.90 -8.49 10.05
N GLU A 20 1.85 -7.30 10.64
CA GLU A 20 0.60 -6.67 11.10
C GLU A 20 -0.35 -6.41 9.93
N ILE A 21 0.15 -5.80 8.85
CA ILE A 21 -0.66 -5.50 7.66
C ILE A 21 -1.15 -6.78 7.00
N ILE A 22 -0.27 -7.77 6.77
CA ILE A 22 -0.66 -9.08 6.21
C ILE A 22 -1.75 -9.73 7.07
N GLY A 23 -1.55 -9.75 8.39
CA GLY A 23 -2.48 -10.33 9.33
C GLY A 23 -3.88 -9.71 9.27
N ARG A 24 -4.02 -8.42 8.95
CA ARG A 24 -5.35 -7.80 8.77
C ARG A 24 -6.11 -8.34 7.57
N PHE A 25 -5.41 -8.62 6.46
CA PHE A 25 -6.04 -9.20 5.26
C PHE A 25 -6.34 -10.70 5.45
N GLU A 26 -5.45 -11.46 6.09
CA GLU A 26 -5.68 -12.87 6.39
C GLU A 26 -6.83 -13.05 7.37
N LYS A 27 -6.88 -12.28 8.47
CA LYS A 27 -7.99 -12.32 9.45
C LYS A 27 -9.33 -11.93 8.82
N LYS A 28 -9.33 -11.15 7.73
CA LYS A 28 -10.55 -10.85 6.99
C LYS A 28 -11.05 -12.03 6.14
N GLY A 29 -10.19 -13.01 5.88
CA GLY A 29 -10.47 -14.18 5.05
C GLY A 29 -10.01 -14.04 3.59
N PHE A 30 -9.12 -13.09 3.28
CA PHE A 30 -8.51 -13.00 1.96
C PHE A 30 -7.33 -13.95 1.80
N SER A 31 -7.11 -14.42 0.58
CA SER A 31 -6.00 -15.32 0.26
C SER A 31 -4.84 -14.54 -0.33
N LEU A 32 -3.65 -14.67 0.24
CA LEU A 32 -2.41 -14.16 -0.32
C LEU A 32 -1.98 -15.06 -1.50
N LYS A 33 -1.91 -14.51 -2.70
CA LYS A 33 -1.54 -15.26 -3.92
C LYS A 33 -0.10 -15.05 -4.37
N GLY A 34 0.51 -13.96 -3.93
CA GLY A 34 1.90 -13.65 -4.22
C GLY A 34 2.42 -12.60 -3.27
N LEU A 35 3.68 -12.72 -2.89
CA LEU A 35 4.40 -11.78 -2.05
C LEU A 35 5.85 -11.69 -2.54
N LYS A 36 6.38 -10.48 -2.64
CA LYS A 36 7.78 -10.24 -2.98
C LYS A 36 8.31 -9.00 -2.24
N LEU A 37 9.44 -9.14 -1.55
CA LEU A 37 10.23 -8.01 -1.06
C LEU A 37 11.14 -7.54 -2.20
N ILE A 38 11.02 -6.28 -2.61
CA ILE A 38 11.82 -5.71 -3.70
C ILE A 38 12.29 -4.30 -3.39
N THR A 39 13.46 -3.95 -3.88
CA THR A 39 13.85 -2.54 -4.06
C THR A 39 13.42 -2.14 -5.47
N VAL A 40 12.60 -1.09 -5.57
CA VAL A 40 12.00 -0.68 -6.85
C VAL A 40 12.98 0.21 -7.59
N GLU A 41 13.26 -0.09 -8.86
CA GLU A 41 14.01 0.82 -9.71
C GLU A 41 13.17 2.04 -10.09
N ARG A 42 13.82 3.21 -10.23
CA ARG A 42 13.15 4.47 -10.58
C ARG A 42 12.20 4.34 -11.78
N ALA A 43 12.68 3.74 -12.87
CA ALA A 43 11.87 3.58 -14.09
C ALA A 43 10.59 2.78 -13.85
N LEU A 44 10.63 1.78 -12.98
CA LEU A 44 9.45 0.99 -12.61
C LEU A 44 8.49 1.79 -11.73
N ALA A 45 9.01 2.57 -10.77
CA ALA A 45 8.20 3.46 -9.93
C ALA A 45 7.50 4.55 -10.77
N GLU A 46 8.22 5.20 -11.68
CA GLU A 46 7.68 6.22 -12.60
C GLU A 46 6.59 5.63 -13.49
N LYS A 47 6.82 4.44 -14.05
CA LYS A 47 5.82 3.72 -14.85
C LYS A 47 4.57 3.38 -14.02
N HIS A 48 4.75 2.92 -12.78
CA HIS A 48 3.62 2.56 -11.91
C HIS A 48 2.76 3.78 -11.53
N TYR A 49 3.38 4.96 -11.40
CA TYR A 49 2.70 6.21 -11.04
C TYR A 49 2.50 7.16 -12.22
N ALA A 50 2.55 6.69 -13.47
CA ALA A 50 2.52 7.53 -14.66
C ALA A 50 1.30 8.47 -14.72
N ASP A 51 0.14 8.02 -14.22
CA ASP A 51 -1.10 8.83 -14.13
C ASP A 51 -0.96 10.05 -13.22
N LEU A 52 0.05 10.07 -12.35
CA LEU A 52 0.34 11.16 -11.43
C LEU A 52 1.51 12.04 -11.91
N SER A 53 2.10 11.77 -13.08
CA SER A 53 3.30 12.47 -13.59
C SER A 53 3.16 13.99 -13.67
N ALA A 54 1.95 14.50 -13.94
CA ALA A 54 1.66 15.93 -13.99
C ALA A 54 1.45 16.58 -12.60
N LYS A 55 1.44 15.80 -11.50
CA LYS A 55 1.21 16.31 -10.16
C LYS A 55 2.51 16.87 -9.57
N PRO A 56 2.47 17.99 -8.82
CA PRO A 56 3.68 18.62 -8.27
C PRO A 56 4.44 17.73 -7.28
N PHE A 57 3.77 16.73 -6.69
CA PHE A 57 4.37 15.78 -5.76
C PHE A 57 4.94 14.51 -6.42
N PHE A 58 4.84 14.35 -7.75
CA PHE A 58 5.22 13.12 -8.45
C PHE A 58 6.66 12.69 -8.17
N ASN A 59 7.62 13.61 -8.34
CA ASN A 59 9.03 13.30 -8.11
C ASN A 59 9.27 12.88 -6.66
N GLY A 60 8.67 13.57 -5.69
CA GLY A 60 8.76 13.20 -4.28
C GLY A 60 8.16 11.83 -3.97
N LEU A 61 7.07 11.45 -4.65
CA LEU A 61 6.48 10.11 -4.55
C LEU A 61 7.42 9.04 -5.11
N VAL A 62 8.06 9.29 -6.26
CA VAL A 62 9.04 8.38 -6.85
C VAL A 62 10.24 8.22 -5.92
N GLU A 63 10.84 9.31 -5.43
CA GLU A 63 11.95 9.27 -4.47
C GLU A 63 11.61 8.45 -3.23
N TYR A 64 10.42 8.69 -2.67
CA TYR A 64 9.95 7.96 -1.50
C TYR A 64 9.85 6.46 -1.78
N ILE A 65 9.33 6.05 -2.94
CA ILE A 65 9.12 4.62 -3.26
C ILE A 65 10.44 3.90 -3.51
N ILE A 66 11.44 4.58 -4.05
CA ILE A 66 12.77 4.00 -4.28
C ILE A 66 13.71 4.14 -3.07
N SER A 67 13.30 4.86 -2.02
CA SER A 67 14.14 5.11 -0.84
C SER A 67 14.45 3.87 0.01
N GLY A 68 13.76 2.76 -0.22
CA GLY A 68 13.96 1.51 0.50
C GLY A 68 13.11 0.37 -0.08
N PRO A 69 13.18 -0.83 0.54
CA PRO A 69 12.43 -1.98 0.06
C PRO A 69 10.93 -1.81 0.29
N VAL A 70 10.13 -2.37 -0.62
CA VAL A 70 8.67 -2.50 -0.51
C VAL A 70 8.29 -3.97 -0.46
N VAL A 71 7.14 -4.27 0.16
CA VAL A 71 6.52 -5.59 0.07
C VAL A 71 5.34 -5.51 -0.90
N ALA A 72 5.52 -6.06 -2.09
CA ALA A 72 4.51 -6.15 -3.13
C ALA A 72 3.69 -7.44 -2.96
N MET A 73 2.36 -7.33 -2.95
CA MET A 73 1.46 -8.45 -2.68
C MET A 73 0.27 -8.48 -3.63
N VAL A 74 -0.25 -9.68 -3.88
CA VAL A 74 -1.53 -9.90 -4.57
C VAL A 74 -2.48 -10.62 -3.62
N TRP A 75 -3.65 -10.02 -3.39
CA TRP A 75 -4.71 -10.57 -2.54
C TRP A 75 -5.92 -10.93 -3.38
N GLU A 76 -6.53 -12.09 -3.08
CA GLU A 76 -7.72 -12.59 -3.76
C GLU A 76 -8.88 -12.80 -2.78
N GLY A 77 -10.09 -12.46 -3.24
CA GLY A 77 -11.31 -12.78 -2.52
C GLY A 77 -12.55 -12.10 -3.07
N LYS A 78 -13.69 -12.31 -2.41
CA LYS A 78 -14.93 -11.61 -2.75
C LYS A 78 -14.84 -10.15 -2.27
N ASN A 79 -15.06 -9.20 -3.18
CA ASN A 79 -15.00 -7.76 -2.90
C ASN A 79 -13.67 -7.32 -2.28
N VAL A 80 -12.55 -7.95 -2.66
CA VAL A 80 -11.24 -7.71 -2.05
C VAL A 80 -10.75 -6.28 -2.29
N VAL A 81 -11.08 -5.67 -3.44
CA VAL A 81 -10.71 -4.29 -3.73
C VAL A 81 -11.46 -3.34 -2.79
N THR A 82 -12.79 -3.43 -2.74
CA THR A 82 -13.62 -2.53 -1.92
C THR A 82 -13.37 -2.72 -0.43
N THR A 83 -13.23 -3.98 0.03
CA THR A 83 -12.97 -4.27 1.44
C THR A 83 -11.55 -3.90 1.82
N GLY A 84 -10.57 -4.14 0.94
CA GLY A 84 -9.19 -3.74 1.16
C GLY A 84 -9.06 -2.23 1.35
N ARG A 85 -9.78 -1.41 0.56
CA ARG A 85 -9.82 0.05 0.77
C ARG A 85 -10.36 0.42 2.15
N LYS A 86 -11.37 -0.29 2.65
CA LYS A 86 -11.91 -0.08 4.01
C LYS A 86 -10.92 -0.48 5.11
N ILE A 87 -10.17 -1.58 4.92
CA ILE A 87 -9.11 -2.00 5.86
C ILE A 87 -7.98 -0.96 5.88
N ILE A 88 -7.62 -0.42 4.72
CA ILE A 88 -6.50 0.52 4.58
C ILE A 88 -6.83 1.89 5.18
N GLY A 89 -8.03 2.41 4.95
CA GLY A 89 -8.42 3.76 5.37
C GLY A 89 -8.24 4.80 4.25
N ALA A 90 -8.69 6.02 4.54
CA ALA A 90 -8.63 7.16 3.61
C ALA A 90 -7.19 7.55 3.25
N THR A 91 -6.99 8.27 2.15
CA THR A 91 -5.65 8.75 1.75
C THR A 91 -5.05 9.69 2.81
N ASN A 92 -5.86 10.61 3.32
CA ASN A 92 -5.46 11.40 4.47
C ASN A 92 -5.64 10.58 5.75
N PRO A 93 -4.58 10.35 6.54
CA PRO A 93 -4.70 9.61 7.81
C PRO A 93 -5.65 10.29 8.80
N GLY A 94 -5.75 11.62 8.80
CA GLY A 94 -6.70 12.35 9.66
C GLY A 94 -8.17 12.07 9.36
N ASP A 95 -8.48 11.62 8.14
CA ASP A 95 -9.83 11.22 7.72
C ASP A 95 -10.06 9.71 7.85
N SER A 96 -9.09 8.96 8.37
CA SER A 96 -9.17 7.51 8.51
C SER A 96 -9.76 7.12 9.85
N ALA A 97 -10.71 6.19 9.85
CA ALA A 97 -11.30 5.67 11.09
C ALA A 97 -10.25 4.88 11.92
N PRO A 98 -10.36 4.90 13.26
CA PRO A 98 -9.59 4.01 14.13
C PRO A 98 -9.76 2.54 13.73
N GLY A 99 -8.69 1.75 13.78
CA GLY A 99 -8.68 0.35 13.35
C GLY A 99 -8.42 0.14 11.86
N THR A 100 -8.23 1.21 11.07
CA THR A 100 -7.70 1.11 9.70
C THR A 100 -6.18 1.22 9.72
N ILE A 101 -5.50 0.68 8.70
CA ILE A 101 -4.02 0.71 8.64
C ILE A 101 -3.50 2.16 8.72
N ARG A 102 -4.12 3.08 8.00
CA ARG A 102 -3.71 4.49 8.00
C ARG A 102 -4.15 5.22 9.27
N GLY A 103 -5.32 4.93 9.81
CA GLY A 103 -5.77 5.50 11.09
C GLY A 103 -4.87 5.08 12.26
N ASP A 104 -4.36 3.86 12.25
CA ASP A 104 -3.53 3.34 13.34
C ASP A 104 -2.05 3.67 13.17
N TYR A 105 -1.55 3.78 11.92
CA TYR A 105 -0.11 3.82 11.67
C TYR A 105 0.37 4.99 10.82
N ALA A 106 -0.48 5.77 10.15
CA ALA A 106 -0.04 6.91 9.36
C ALA A 106 -0.36 8.23 10.08
N ILE A 107 0.53 9.21 9.95
CA ILE A 107 0.36 10.56 10.51
C ILE A 107 0.32 11.59 9.38
N ASP A 108 1.18 11.41 8.38
CA ASP A 108 1.37 12.35 7.27
C ASP A 108 0.87 11.78 5.94
N ILE A 109 0.30 12.64 5.10
CA ILE A 109 -0.24 12.24 3.80
C ILE A 109 0.86 11.89 2.79
N GLY A 110 2.10 12.36 2.97
CA GLY A 110 3.25 11.93 2.17
C GLY A 110 3.72 10.51 2.51
N ARG A 111 3.42 10.00 3.71
CA ARG A 111 3.89 8.69 4.21
C ARG A 111 2.75 7.86 4.79
N GLN A 112 1.96 7.27 3.90
CA GLN A 112 0.72 6.55 4.24
C GLN A 112 0.87 5.03 4.43
N VAL A 113 2.10 4.50 4.60
CA VAL A 113 2.41 3.09 4.91
C VAL A 113 2.05 2.06 3.81
N VAL A 114 0.92 2.20 3.13
CA VAL A 114 0.38 1.20 2.21
C VAL A 114 -0.33 1.83 1.00
N LEU A 115 -0.29 1.12 -0.12
CA LEU A 115 -1.03 1.41 -1.35
C LEU A 115 -1.93 0.21 -1.70
N LEU A 116 -3.10 0.48 -2.29
CA LEU A 116 -3.91 -0.53 -2.97
C LEU A 116 -4.25 -0.05 -4.38
N VAL A 117 -4.02 -0.92 -5.35
CA VAL A 117 -4.37 -0.73 -6.76
C VAL A 117 -5.24 -1.91 -7.19
N ARG A 118 -6.27 -1.61 -7.98
CA ARG A 118 -7.08 -2.66 -8.61
C ARG A 118 -6.23 -3.32 -9.70
N CYS A 119 -6.16 -4.65 -9.71
CA CYS A 119 -5.53 -5.40 -10.80
C CYS A 119 -6.39 -5.31 -12.07
#